data_AF-A0A4Q1KLT2-F1
#
_entry.id   AF-A0A4Q1KLT2-F1
#
_cell.length_a   1.000
_cell.length_b   1.000
_cell.length_c   1.000
_cell.angle_alpha   90.00
_cell.angle_beta   90.00
_cell.angle_gamma   90.00
#
_symmetry.space_group_name_H-M   'P 1'
#
loop_
_entity.id
_entity.type
_entity.pdbx_description
1 polymer ?
#
loop_
_entity_poly.entity_id
_entity_poly.type
_entity_poly.pdbx_seq_one_letter_code
_entity_poly.pdbx_strand_id
1 'polypeptide(L)'
;MRTGARLTLYGLGLVVAFGGAFGVAGAVVPESTVADWTEGSEMNEHGEGHGAASTGAAGGAASGVKGLALGVDGFALSSVDAPAGVGEPGELSFQVQDHAGAPVTQYTTAHEKDLHLIVVRTDGSQFRHVHPVLDETSGTWSIPWEWAAAGSYRVFADFTPAGAGESSRTVTRTVQVAGGFVPVEQQPTRTAQVDGYTVTVDGELAAGASSGLTFTVTRDGEPVTALEPYLGAFGHLVALRDGDLAYLHIHADGADPEAGQTAGPDVAFAAEAPTAGRYLLYLDFQVDGQVHTAELVLDAAPGADPTDPEGGTHPEGH
;
A
#
# COMPACT_ATOMS: atom_id res chain seq x y z
N MET A 1 48.12 -19.59 25.36
CA MET A 1 47.24 -19.89 24.20
C MET A 1 47.72 -19.04 23.02
N ARG A 2 47.95 -19.63 21.83
CA ARG A 2 48.60 -18.99 20.68
C ARG A 2 47.58 -18.40 19.71
N THR A 3 46.94 -17.28 20.07
CA THR A 3 45.92 -16.62 19.24
C THR A 3 46.51 -16.04 17.95
N GLY A 4 47.70 -15.43 18.02
CA GLY A 4 48.38 -14.88 16.83
C GLY A 4 48.73 -15.94 15.78
N ALA A 5 49.22 -17.11 16.20
CA ALA A 5 49.54 -18.20 15.27
C ALA A 5 48.31 -18.76 14.56
N ARG A 6 47.13 -18.76 15.21
CA ARG A 6 45.88 -19.21 14.61
C ARG A 6 45.35 -18.22 13.57
N LEU A 7 45.46 -16.91 13.84
CA LEU A 7 45.07 -15.86 12.90
C LEU A 7 45.95 -15.86 11.66
N THR A 8 47.27 -16.04 11.81
CA THR A 8 48.18 -16.17 10.65
C THR A 8 47.85 -17.41 9.82
N LEU A 9 47.55 -18.55 10.45
CA LEU A 9 47.18 -19.77 9.72
C LEU A 9 45.85 -19.61 8.96
N TYR A 10 44.88 -18.92 9.56
CA TYR A 10 43.61 -18.59 8.91
C TYR A 10 43.81 -17.66 7.73
N GLY A 11 44.60 -16.59 7.89
CA GLY A 11 44.91 -15.65 6.80
C GLY A 11 45.59 -16.35 5.62
N LEU A 12 46.54 -17.23 5.90
CA LEU A 12 47.24 -18.00 4.87
C LEU A 12 46.31 -19.01 4.17
N GLY A 13 45.41 -19.64 4.93
CA GLY A 13 44.35 -20.50 4.39
C GLY A 13 43.39 -19.75 3.46
N LEU A 14 42.99 -18.52 3.81
CA LEU A 14 42.15 -17.68 2.95
C LEU A 14 42.88 -17.28 1.66
N VAL A 15 44.16 -16.88 1.73
CA VAL A 15 44.94 -16.55 0.53
C VAL A 15 45.04 -17.75 -0.42
N VAL A 16 45.27 -18.96 0.11
CA VAL A 16 45.31 -20.18 -0.71
C VAL A 16 43.93 -20.51 -1.28
N ALA A 17 42.86 -20.37 -0.51
CA ALA A 17 41.51 -20.64 -0.97
C ALA A 17 41.06 -19.67 -2.08
N PHE A 18 41.22 -18.36 -1.87
CA PHE A 18 40.84 -17.35 -2.85
C PHE A 18 41.77 -17.33 -4.06
N GLY A 19 43.08 -17.46 -3.87
CA GLY A 19 44.05 -17.53 -4.97
C GLY A 19 43.88 -18.80 -5.82
N GLY A 20 43.61 -19.94 -5.17
CA GLY A 20 43.29 -21.19 -5.86
C GLY A 20 41.99 -21.12 -6.64
N ALA A 21 40.92 -20.57 -6.05
CA ALA A 21 39.65 -20.35 -6.73
C ALA A 21 39.79 -19.42 -7.94
N PHE A 22 40.55 -18.32 -7.81
CA PHE A 22 40.81 -17.38 -8.90
C PHE A 22 41.62 -18.02 -10.04
N GLY A 23 42.65 -18.80 -9.72
CA GLY A 23 43.46 -19.50 -10.71
C GLY A 23 42.69 -20.60 -11.46
N VAL A 24 41.82 -21.34 -10.75
CA VAL A 24 40.95 -22.34 -11.39
C VAL A 24 39.88 -21.64 -12.25
N ALA A 25 39.28 -20.56 -11.76
CA ALA A 25 38.32 -19.78 -12.56
C ALA A 25 38.95 -19.30 -13.88
N GLY A 26 40.17 -18.75 -13.84
CA GLY A 26 40.87 -18.31 -15.05
C GLY A 26 41.23 -19.42 -16.05
N ALA A 27 41.25 -20.69 -15.62
CA ALA A 27 41.56 -21.83 -16.49
C ALA A 27 40.31 -22.55 -17.04
N VAL A 28 39.17 -22.40 -16.37
CA VAL A 28 37.95 -23.18 -16.64
C VAL A 28 36.81 -22.29 -17.17
N VAL A 29 36.83 -20.99 -16.87
CA VAL A 29 35.84 -20.03 -17.36
C VAL A 29 36.26 -19.52 -18.74
N PRO A 30 35.46 -19.73 -19.80
CA PRO A 30 35.74 -19.19 -21.12
C PRO A 30 35.77 -17.67 -21.11
N GLU A 31 36.66 -17.06 -21.90
CA GLU A 31 36.77 -15.60 -22.01
C GLU A 31 35.46 -14.93 -22.46
N SER A 32 34.60 -15.64 -23.20
CA SER A 32 33.26 -15.18 -23.58
C SER A 32 32.33 -14.98 -22.38
N THR A 33 32.45 -15.81 -21.34
CA THR A 33 31.66 -15.68 -20.11
C THR A 33 32.13 -14.49 -19.27
N VAL A 34 33.43 -14.15 -19.35
CA VAL A 34 33.97 -12.93 -18.72
C VAL A 34 33.50 -11.70 -19.51
N ALA A 35 33.55 -11.76 -20.84
CA ALA A 35 33.05 -10.69 -21.72
C ALA A 35 31.57 -10.37 -21.44
N ASP A 36 30.69 -11.38 -21.38
CA ASP A 36 29.26 -11.23 -21.04
C ASP A 36 29.05 -10.59 -19.65
N TRP A 37 29.94 -10.86 -18.69
CA TRP A 37 29.89 -10.27 -17.34
C TRP A 37 30.36 -8.81 -17.30
N THR A 38 31.38 -8.45 -18.10
CA THR A 38 31.79 -7.05 -18.26
C THR A 38 30.75 -6.26 -19.04
N GLU A 39 30.15 -6.82 -20.09
CA GLU A 39 29.07 -6.18 -20.86
C GLU A 39 27.80 -5.98 -20.00
N GLY A 40 27.51 -6.92 -19.08
CA GLY A 40 26.48 -6.75 -18.05
C GLY A 40 26.82 -5.72 -16.96
N SER A 41 28.10 -5.38 -16.76
CA SER A 41 28.58 -4.36 -15.81
C SER A 41 28.65 -2.96 -16.43
N GLU A 42 28.85 -2.85 -17.75
CA GLU A 42 28.95 -1.59 -18.48
C GLU A 42 27.57 -0.94 -18.74
N MET A 43 26.46 -1.66 -18.52
CA MET A 43 25.10 -1.08 -18.56
C MET A 43 24.74 -0.23 -17.33
N ASN A 44 25.66 -0.01 -16.38
CA ASN A 44 25.40 0.74 -15.14
C ASN A 44 26.29 1.99 -14.97
N GLU A 45 26.95 2.46 -16.03
CA GLU A 45 27.74 3.70 -16.01
C GLU A 45 26.95 4.86 -16.65
N HIS A 46 26.50 5.81 -15.84
CA HIS A 46 25.83 7.03 -16.28
C HIS A 46 26.85 8.00 -16.91
N GLY A 47 26.87 8.07 -18.25
CA GLY A 47 27.56 9.10 -19.03
C GLY A 47 26.61 10.21 -19.49
N GLU A 48 26.94 11.46 -19.18
CA GLU A 48 26.28 12.67 -19.68
C GLU A 48 26.48 12.83 -21.21
N GLY A 49 25.38 12.97 -21.98
CA GLY A 49 25.44 13.40 -23.39
C GLY A 49 24.23 12.97 -24.26
N HIS A 50 23.43 13.95 -24.70
CA HIS A 50 22.14 13.79 -25.38
C HIS A 50 22.10 12.99 -26.70
N GLY A 51 21.01 12.21 -26.89
CA GLY A 51 20.53 11.74 -28.20
C GLY A 51 19.29 10.83 -28.08
N ALA A 52 18.17 11.27 -28.63
CA ALA A 52 16.89 10.54 -28.59
C ALA A 52 16.88 9.30 -29.50
N ALA A 53 16.39 8.16 -28.97
CA ALA A 53 15.48 7.17 -29.58
C ALA A 53 15.79 5.71 -29.14
N SER A 54 14.86 5.09 -28.43
CA SER A 54 14.48 3.65 -28.44
C SER A 54 13.55 3.39 -27.25
N THR A 55 12.26 3.09 -27.47
CA THR A 55 11.69 1.73 -27.60
C THR A 55 12.12 0.75 -26.50
N GLY A 56 11.33 0.76 -25.42
CA GLY A 56 10.75 -0.46 -24.81
C GLY A 56 11.67 -1.46 -24.12
N ALA A 57 11.73 -1.36 -22.79
CA ALA A 57 11.71 -2.53 -21.91
C ALA A 57 10.79 -2.19 -20.72
N ALA A 58 9.68 -2.91 -20.62
CA ALA A 58 8.69 -2.76 -19.57
C ALA A 58 9.28 -3.20 -18.22
N GLY A 59 9.82 -2.24 -17.47
CA GLY A 59 10.13 -2.33 -16.04
C GLY A 59 9.24 -1.41 -15.20
N GLY A 60 8.01 -1.13 -15.67
CA GLY A 60 7.08 -0.22 -15.01
C GLY A 60 6.08 -0.96 -14.14
N ALA A 61 6.38 -1.13 -12.85
CA ALA A 61 5.37 -1.41 -11.81
C ALA A 61 5.90 -1.35 -10.37
N ALA A 62 7.22 -1.27 -10.14
CA ALA A 62 7.77 -1.31 -8.78
C ALA A 62 7.95 0.08 -8.11
N SER A 63 7.92 1.17 -8.89
CA SER A 63 8.28 2.52 -8.41
C SER A 63 7.13 3.34 -7.80
N GLY A 64 5.94 2.77 -7.59
CA GLY A 64 4.75 3.54 -7.18
C GLY A 64 3.83 2.89 -6.16
N VAL A 65 4.11 1.66 -5.71
CA VAL A 65 3.23 0.94 -4.79
C VAL A 65 3.40 1.47 -3.36
N LYS A 66 2.37 2.12 -2.83
CA LYS A 66 2.37 2.71 -1.47
C LYS A 66 2.13 1.63 -0.41
N GLY A 67 2.49 1.92 0.84
CA GLY A 67 2.11 1.12 2.00
C GLY A 67 2.89 -0.18 2.23
N LEU A 68 3.98 -0.44 1.49
CA LEU A 68 4.84 -1.61 1.71
C LEU A 68 6.14 -1.28 2.45
N ALA A 69 6.54 -0.02 2.47
CA ALA A 69 7.79 0.40 3.09
C ALA A 69 7.61 0.73 4.57
N LEU A 70 8.65 0.45 5.38
CA LEU A 70 8.74 0.92 6.77
C LEU A 70 9.02 2.43 6.85
N GLY A 71 9.58 3.00 5.78
CA GLY A 71 9.79 4.42 5.64
C GLY A 71 9.77 4.87 4.19
N VAL A 72 9.41 6.12 3.96
CA VAL A 72 9.27 6.74 2.65
C VAL A 72 9.80 8.17 2.74
N ASP A 73 10.64 8.59 1.80
CA ASP A 73 11.22 9.94 1.74
C ASP A 73 11.85 10.43 3.06
N GLY A 74 12.47 9.52 3.80
CA GLY A 74 13.10 9.81 5.10
C GLY A 74 12.14 9.80 6.29
N PHE A 75 10.84 9.64 6.07
CA PHE A 75 9.87 9.46 7.16
C PHE A 75 9.70 7.98 7.52
N ALA A 76 9.43 7.68 8.79
CA ALA A 76 9.13 6.33 9.27
C ALA A 76 8.16 6.36 10.46
N LEU A 77 7.48 5.24 10.71
CA LEU A 77 6.78 5.03 11.98
C LEU A 77 7.73 4.52 13.06
N SER A 78 7.62 5.09 14.26
CA SER A 78 8.18 4.50 15.47
C SER A 78 7.61 3.09 15.73
N SER A 79 8.07 2.43 16.79
CA SER A 79 7.29 1.32 17.33
C SER A 79 5.89 1.80 17.69
N VAL A 80 4.90 0.94 17.46
CA VAL A 80 3.52 1.17 17.88
C VAL A 80 3.35 0.49 19.24
N ASP A 81 3.05 1.28 20.26
CA ASP A 81 2.65 0.80 21.57
C ASP A 81 1.14 0.61 21.57
N ALA A 82 0.65 -0.56 22.00
CA ALA A 82 -0.76 -0.92 22.03
C ALA A 82 -1.01 -2.04 23.05
N PRO A 83 -2.27 -2.30 23.46
CA PRO A 83 -2.62 -3.48 24.25
C PRO A 83 -2.10 -4.76 23.59
N ALA A 84 -1.61 -5.71 24.39
CA ALA A 84 -0.97 -6.92 23.87
C ALA A 84 -1.97 -8.03 23.52
N GLY A 85 -3.12 -8.04 24.20
CA GLY A 85 -4.16 -9.06 24.06
C GLY A 85 -5.49 -8.54 23.52
N VAL A 86 -6.32 -9.50 23.14
CA VAL A 86 -7.72 -9.27 22.72
C VAL A 86 -8.58 -8.90 23.92
N GLY A 87 -9.47 -7.91 23.76
CA GLY A 87 -10.40 -7.48 24.80
C GLY A 87 -9.77 -6.68 25.94
N GLU A 88 -8.48 -6.31 25.81
CA GLU A 88 -7.79 -5.44 26.76
C GLU A 88 -7.94 -3.98 26.32
N PRO A 89 -8.70 -3.14 27.05
CA PRO A 89 -8.78 -1.73 26.74
C PRO A 89 -7.46 -1.06 27.11
N GLY A 90 -7.01 -0.14 26.26
CA GLY A 90 -5.85 0.70 26.51
C GLY A 90 -5.74 1.80 25.46
N GLU A 91 -4.51 2.11 25.09
CA GLU A 91 -4.19 3.17 24.13
C GLU A 91 -3.27 2.59 23.06
N LEU A 92 -3.54 2.93 21.79
CA LEU A 92 -2.60 2.76 20.70
C LEU A 92 -1.88 4.09 20.49
N SER A 93 -0.55 4.07 20.52
CA SER A 93 0.27 5.26 20.31
C SER A 93 1.55 5.01 19.50
N PHE A 94 1.99 6.04 18.80
CA PHE A 94 3.18 6.04 17.94
C PHE A 94 3.62 7.46 17.59
N GLN A 95 4.77 7.58 16.93
CA GLN A 95 5.27 8.82 16.33
C GLN A 95 5.55 8.59 14.85
N VAL A 96 5.32 9.63 14.05
CA VAL A 96 5.94 9.76 12.73
C VAL A 96 7.28 10.45 12.94
N GLN A 97 8.36 9.85 12.46
CA GLN A 97 9.72 10.36 12.63
C GLN A 97 10.30 10.77 11.28
N ASP A 98 11.09 11.84 11.26
CA ASP A 98 11.83 12.29 10.09
C ASP A 98 13.17 11.54 9.90
N HIS A 99 13.97 11.97 8.92
CA HIS A 99 15.25 11.36 8.58
C HIS A 99 16.29 11.42 9.73
N ALA A 100 16.12 12.34 10.69
CA ALA A 100 16.95 12.46 11.88
C ALA A 100 16.40 11.65 13.06
N GLY A 101 15.25 10.99 12.90
CA GLY A 101 14.55 10.28 13.97
C GLY A 101 13.78 11.22 14.90
N ALA A 102 13.64 12.50 14.56
CA ALA A 102 12.89 13.46 15.35
C ALA A 102 11.39 13.33 15.05
N PRO A 103 10.51 13.47 16.06
CA PRO A 103 9.08 13.37 15.84
C PRO A 103 8.58 14.57 15.02
N VAL A 104 7.76 14.27 14.01
CA VAL A 104 7.06 15.27 13.20
C VAL A 104 5.88 15.81 14.00
N THR A 105 5.80 17.12 14.15
CA THR A 105 4.73 17.80 14.92
C THR A 105 3.90 18.77 14.08
N GLN A 106 4.27 19.00 12.82
CA GLN A 106 3.59 19.93 11.93
C GLN A 106 3.11 19.19 10.68
N TYR A 107 1.82 19.27 10.43
CA TYR A 107 1.13 18.54 9.37
C TYR A 107 0.26 19.51 8.57
N THR A 108 -0.04 19.15 7.33
CA THR A 108 -1.04 19.81 6.51
C THR A 108 -2.32 18.98 6.55
N THR A 109 -3.41 19.59 7.03
CA THR A 109 -4.73 18.94 7.06
C THR A 109 -5.18 18.57 5.65
N ALA A 110 -5.47 17.28 5.44
CA ALA A 110 -6.06 16.72 4.23
C ALA A 110 -7.29 15.88 4.63
N HIS A 111 -8.37 15.95 3.86
CA HIS A 111 -9.61 15.24 4.22
C HIS A 111 -10.06 15.52 5.67
N GLU A 112 -9.96 16.79 6.08
CA GLU A 112 -10.31 17.30 7.42
C GLU A 112 -9.47 16.76 8.60
N LYS A 113 -8.41 15.99 8.33
CA LYS A 113 -7.54 15.40 9.34
C LYS A 113 -6.07 15.60 9.00
N ASP A 114 -5.24 15.64 10.03
CA ASP A 114 -3.79 15.74 9.85
C ASP A 114 -3.16 14.36 9.59
N LEU A 115 -3.82 13.30 10.06
CA LEU A 115 -3.39 11.92 9.90
C LEU A 115 -4.59 10.97 9.82
N HIS A 116 -4.55 10.05 8.86
CA HIS A 116 -5.43 8.89 8.80
C HIS A 116 -4.65 7.64 9.24
N LEU A 117 -5.21 6.92 10.20
CA LEU A 117 -4.66 5.66 10.69
C LEU A 117 -5.53 4.51 10.19
N ILE A 118 -4.97 3.68 9.33
CA ILE A 118 -5.61 2.45 8.87
C ILE A 118 -4.98 1.30 9.62
N VAL A 119 -5.80 0.49 10.28
CA VAL A 119 -5.36 -0.74 10.96
C VAL A 119 -6.15 -1.90 10.40
N VAL A 120 -5.46 -2.93 9.90
CA VAL A 120 -6.11 -4.07 9.25
C VAL A 120 -5.30 -5.33 9.52
N ARG A 121 -5.97 -6.46 9.73
CA ARG A 121 -5.28 -7.74 9.92
C ARG A 121 -4.70 -8.20 8.58
N THR A 122 -3.61 -8.96 8.63
CA THR A 122 -2.90 -9.46 7.44
C THR A 122 -3.74 -10.34 6.51
N ASP A 123 -4.90 -10.83 6.96
CA ASP A 123 -5.89 -11.54 6.16
C ASP A 123 -7.02 -10.64 5.64
N GLY A 124 -6.87 -9.31 5.73
CA GLY A 124 -7.86 -8.34 5.27
C GLY A 124 -9.01 -8.06 6.24
N SER A 125 -9.18 -8.86 7.28
CA SER A 125 -10.27 -8.62 8.23
C SER A 125 -9.91 -7.57 9.29
N GLN A 126 -10.91 -7.18 10.10
CA GLN A 126 -10.70 -6.29 11.26
C GLN A 126 -10.15 -4.92 10.86
N PHE A 127 -10.61 -4.42 9.71
CA PHE A 127 -10.27 -3.09 9.21
C PHE A 127 -10.84 -2.01 10.13
N ARG A 128 -10.04 -0.97 10.38
CA ARG A 128 -10.45 0.24 11.08
C ARG A 128 -9.76 1.44 10.44
N HIS A 129 -10.57 2.43 10.05
CA HIS A 129 -10.11 3.76 9.67
C HIS A 129 -10.35 4.71 10.83
N VAL A 130 -9.29 5.21 11.47
CA VAL A 130 -9.40 6.06 12.65
C VAL A 130 -8.46 7.25 12.59
N HIS A 131 -8.69 8.22 13.47
CA HIS A 131 -7.97 9.49 13.48
C HIS A 131 -7.45 9.75 14.90
N PRO A 132 -6.21 9.34 15.22
CA PRO A 132 -5.63 9.60 16.53
C PRO A 132 -5.40 11.10 16.75
N VAL A 133 -5.16 11.49 18.00
CA VAL A 133 -4.89 12.87 18.38
C VAL A 133 -3.38 13.06 18.58
N LEU A 134 -2.85 14.16 18.03
CA LEU A 134 -1.46 14.56 18.19
C LEU A 134 -1.25 15.32 19.51
N ASP A 135 -0.29 14.86 20.30
CA ASP A 135 0.35 15.67 21.33
C ASP A 135 1.49 16.47 20.67
N GLU A 136 1.28 17.77 20.45
CA GLU A 136 2.24 18.63 19.73
C GLU A 136 3.58 18.82 20.46
N THR A 137 3.64 18.54 21.77
CA THR A 137 4.86 18.71 22.58
C THR A 137 5.80 17.53 22.41
N SER A 138 5.25 16.31 22.38
CA SER A 138 6.00 15.07 22.22
C SER A 138 6.03 14.55 20.78
N GLY A 139 5.11 15.02 19.93
CA GLY A 139 4.84 14.49 18.59
C GLY A 139 4.21 13.11 18.57
N THR A 140 3.59 12.70 19.68
CA THR A 140 2.96 11.38 19.82
C THR A 140 1.51 11.44 19.37
N TRP A 141 1.14 10.53 18.48
CA TRP A 141 -0.25 10.25 18.11
C TRP A 141 -0.81 9.20 19.05
N SER A 142 -2.04 9.39 19.54
CA SER A 142 -2.70 8.44 20.45
C SER A 142 -4.20 8.32 20.21
N ILE A 143 -4.75 7.13 20.49
CA ILE A 143 -6.19 6.85 20.45
C ILE A 143 -6.56 5.73 21.43
N PRO A 144 -7.71 5.80 22.12
CA PRO A 144 -8.24 4.65 22.87
C PRO A 144 -8.40 3.44 21.95
N TRP A 145 -7.90 2.29 22.40
CA TRP A 145 -7.81 1.09 21.57
C TRP A 145 -8.10 -0.18 22.35
N GLU A 146 -8.73 -1.12 21.65
CA GLU A 146 -8.97 -2.48 22.09
C GLU A 146 -8.94 -3.38 20.85
N TRP A 147 -8.23 -4.50 20.91
CA TRP A 147 -8.20 -5.49 19.83
C TRP A 147 -9.40 -6.43 19.96
N ALA A 148 -10.19 -6.55 18.90
CA ALA A 148 -11.31 -7.49 18.85
C ALA A 148 -10.89 -8.92 18.48
N ALA A 149 -9.72 -9.09 17.84
CA ALA A 149 -9.18 -10.39 17.47
C ALA A 149 -7.65 -10.42 17.52
N ALA A 150 -7.09 -11.61 17.64
CA ALA A 150 -5.64 -11.81 17.59
C ALA A 150 -5.16 -11.92 16.13
N GLY A 151 -3.85 -11.78 15.95
CA GLY A 151 -3.19 -11.92 14.65
C GLY A 151 -2.11 -10.87 14.41
N SER A 152 -1.56 -10.88 13.20
CA SER A 152 -0.65 -9.83 12.72
C SER A 152 -1.47 -8.74 12.01
N TYR A 153 -1.26 -7.49 12.41
CA TYR A 153 -1.93 -6.31 11.85
C TYR A 153 -0.93 -5.41 11.15
N ARG A 154 -1.32 -4.82 10.03
CA ARG A 154 -0.61 -3.69 9.44
C ARG A 154 -1.28 -2.40 9.88
N VAL A 155 -0.44 -1.47 10.33
CA VAL A 155 -0.81 -0.10 10.67
C VAL A 155 -0.23 0.80 9.60
N PHE A 156 -1.08 1.58 8.94
CA PHE A 156 -0.69 2.60 7.98
C PHE A 156 -0.97 3.96 8.59
N ALA A 157 0.00 4.86 8.54
CA ALA A 157 -0.23 6.28 8.77
C ALA A 157 -0.11 7.00 7.43
N ASP A 158 -1.21 7.59 6.96
CA ASP A 158 -1.25 8.52 5.85
C ASP A 158 -1.31 9.94 6.39
N PHE A 159 -0.34 10.77 5.99
CA PHE A 159 -0.18 12.12 6.47
C PHE A 159 0.48 12.99 5.40
N THR A 160 0.32 14.31 5.52
CA THR A 160 1.10 15.27 4.73
C THR A 160 1.93 16.11 5.69
N PRO A 161 3.28 16.07 5.64
CA PRO A 161 4.09 16.94 6.49
C PRO A 161 3.85 18.42 6.11
N ALA A 162 4.02 19.32 7.08
CA ALA A 162 3.93 20.75 6.78
C ALA A 162 5.14 21.21 5.94
N GLY A 163 4.89 21.95 4.86
CA GLY A 163 5.93 22.46 3.99
C GLY A 163 5.42 22.76 2.58
N ALA A 164 6.04 23.72 1.90
CA ALA A 164 5.66 24.05 0.52
C ALA A 164 6.08 22.94 -0.44
N GLY A 165 5.13 22.36 -1.17
CA GLY A 165 5.38 21.30 -2.15
C GLY A 165 5.44 19.89 -1.56
N GLU A 166 5.16 19.73 -0.27
CA GLU A 166 4.99 18.42 0.34
C GLU A 166 3.71 17.74 -0.19
N SER A 167 3.75 16.42 -0.28
CA SER A 167 2.64 15.58 -0.75
C SER A 167 2.34 14.51 0.30
N SER A 168 1.16 13.87 0.21
CA SER A 168 0.81 12.79 1.14
C SER A 168 1.84 11.66 1.09
N ARG A 169 2.09 11.07 2.26
CA ARG A 169 3.01 9.96 2.49
C ARG A 169 2.31 8.90 3.32
N THR A 170 2.56 7.64 2.95
CA THR A 170 2.06 6.48 3.69
C THR A 170 3.24 5.67 4.21
N VAL A 171 3.34 5.57 5.53
CA VAL A 171 4.34 4.76 6.24
C VAL A 171 3.65 3.65 7.00
N THR A 172 4.32 2.52 7.20
CA THR A 172 3.68 1.36 7.83
C THR A 172 4.52 0.68 8.90
N ARG A 173 3.82 0.01 9.82
CA ARG A 173 4.40 -0.88 10.83
C ARG A 173 3.51 -2.12 10.96
N THR A 174 4.10 -3.25 11.34
CA THR A 174 3.32 -4.44 11.72
C THR A 174 3.24 -4.54 13.23
N VAL A 175 2.06 -4.84 13.75
CA VAL A 175 1.78 -5.10 15.18
C VAL A 175 1.33 -6.54 15.35
N GLN A 176 1.75 -7.18 16.44
CA GLN A 176 1.39 -8.56 16.77
C GLN A 176 0.47 -8.56 17.98
N VAL A 177 -0.72 -9.15 17.84
CA VAL A 177 -1.72 -9.27 18.91
C VAL A 177 -1.79 -10.72 19.35
N ALA A 178 -1.53 -10.97 20.62
CA ALA A 178 -1.49 -12.32 21.17
C ALA A 178 -2.90 -12.93 21.27
N GLY A 179 -3.01 -14.22 20.94
CA GLY A 179 -4.23 -15.01 21.08
C GLY A 179 -4.40 -16.05 19.97
N GLY A 180 -5.58 -16.66 19.92
CA GLY A 180 -5.92 -17.62 18.88
C GLY A 180 -6.16 -16.94 17.54
N PHE A 181 -5.44 -17.37 16.50
CA PHE A 181 -5.60 -16.84 15.14
C PHE A 181 -6.22 -17.91 14.23
N VAL A 182 -7.36 -17.57 13.63
CA VAL A 182 -8.00 -18.34 12.56
C VAL A 182 -8.06 -17.40 11.35
N PRO A 183 -7.27 -17.64 10.29
CA PRO A 183 -7.29 -16.81 9.09
C PRO A 183 -8.66 -16.81 8.42
N VAL A 184 -9.06 -15.67 7.88
CA VAL A 184 -10.22 -15.52 7.01
C VAL A 184 -9.75 -15.47 5.56
N GLU A 185 -10.28 -16.34 4.71
CA GLU A 185 -10.03 -16.28 3.27
C GLU A 185 -11.01 -15.30 2.61
N GLN A 186 -10.50 -14.20 2.07
CA GLN A 186 -11.31 -13.17 1.41
C GLN A 186 -11.78 -13.68 0.06
N GLN A 187 -13.09 -13.80 -0.13
CA GLN A 187 -13.71 -14.19 -1.40
C GLN A 187 -14.22 -12.96 -2.15
N PRO A 188 -14.20 -12.96 -3.50
CA PRO A 188 -14.76 -11.87 -4.28
C PRO A 188 -16.22 -11.61 -3.88
N THR A 189 -16.51 -10.37 -3.57
CA THR A 189 -17.86 -9.92 -3.23
C THR A 189 -18.08 -8.51 -3.74
N ARG A 190 -19.16 -8.36 -4.52
CA ARG A 190 -19.60 -7.07 -5.07
C ARG A 190 -20.74 -6.45 -4.27
N THR A 191 -21.11 -7.08 -3.16
CA THR A 191 -22.19 -6.62 -2.29
C THR A 191 -21.77 -6.83 -0.83
N ALA A 192 -21.88 -5.76 -0.04
CA ALA A 192 -21.64 -5.77 1.39
C ALA A 192 -22.92 -5.42 2.14
N GLN A 193 -23.08 -6.01 3.33
CA GLN A 193 -24.11 -5.59 4.28
C GLN A 193 -23.46 -5.10 5.56
N VAL A 194 -23.79 -3.89 5.98
CA VAL A 194 -23.24 -3.24 7.18
C VAL A 194 -24.35 -2.42 7.84
N ASP A 195 -24.61 -2.65 9.12
CA ASP A 195 -25.55 -1.86 9.94
C ASP A 195 -26.93 -1.59 9.29
N GLY A 196 -27.45 -2.57 8.55
CA GLY A 196 -28.74 -2.48 7.85
C GLY A 196 -28.69 -1.79 6.48
N TYR A 197 -27.52 -1.39 6.01
CA TYR A 197 -27.28 -0.92 4.65
C TYR A 197 -26.79 -2.06 3.76
N THR A 198 -27.17 -1.99 2.48
CA THR A 198 -26.57 -2.78 1.41
C THR A 198 -25.78 -1.84 0.50
N VAL A 199 -24.50 -2.17 0.31
CA VAL A 199 -23.60 -1.44 -0.60
C VAL A 199 -23.24 -2.37 -1.75
N THR A 200 -23.47 -1.94 -2.99
CA THR A 200 -23.04 -2.63 -4.20
C THR A 200 -21.96 -1.84 -4.92
N VAL A 201 -21.05 -2.51 -5.61
CA VAL A 201 -20.07 -1.86 -6.48
C VAL A 201 -20.25 -2.27 -7.93
N ASP A 202 -20.28 -1.28 -8.81
CA ASP A 202 -20.22 -1.40 -10.27
C ASP A 202 -18.86 -0.90 -10.80
N GLY A 203 -18.43 -1.43 -11.94
CA GLY A 203 -17.11 -1.19 -12.54
C GLY A 203 -16.14 -2.36 -12.38
N GLU A 204 -15.10 -2.39 -13.20
CA GLU A 204 -14.12 -3.48 -13.22
C GLU A 204 -12.72 -2.92 -13.00
N LEU A 205 -11.93 -3.56 -12.13
CA LEU A 205 -10.53 -3.21 -11.95
C LEU A 205 -9.69 -3.87 -13.06
N ALA A 206 -8.80 -3.09 -13.66
CA ALA A 206 -7.80 -3.59 -14.59
C ALA A 206 -6.39 -3.19 -14.13
N ALA A 207 -5.46 -4.13 -14.23
CA ALA A 207 -4.07 -3.87 -13.86
C ALA A 207 -3.44 -2.81 -14.77
N GLY A 208 -2.76 -1.83 -14.16
CA GLY A 208 -2.03 -0.77 -14.87
C GLY A 208 -2.91 0.29 -15.53
N ALA A 209 -4.21 0.32 -15.22
CA ALA A 209 -5.16 1.29 -15.76
C ALA A 209 -6.04 1.89 -14.67
N SER A 210 -6.35 3.19 -14.81
CA SER A 210 -7.36 3.84 -13.99
C SER A 210 -8.74 3.30 -14.35
N SER A 211 -9.47 2.84 -13.34
CA SER A 211 -10.77 2.18 -13.44
C SER A 211 -11.80 2.97 -12.64
N GLY A 212 -12.96 3.27 -13.24
CA GLY A 212 -14.08 3.89 -12.53
C GLY A 212 -14.85 2.83 -11.73
N LEU A 213 -15.04 3.08 -10.43
CA LEU A 213 -15.86 2.29 -9.53
C LEU A 213 -17.01 3.15 -9.02
N THR A 214 -18.23 2.63 -9.01
CA THR A 214 -19.41 3.30 -8.46
C THR A 214 -20.00 2.44 -7.37
N PHE A 215 -20.11 3.01 -6.16
CA PHE A 215 -20.71 2.36 -5.01
C PHE A 215 -22.11 2.91 -4.80
N THR A 216 -23.11 2.05 -4.76
CA THR A 216 -24.51 2.43 -4.52
C THR A 216 -24.91 1.99 -3.12
N VAL A 217 -25.36 2.93 -2.30
CA VAL A 217 -25.82 2.69 -0.93
C VAL A 217 -27.35 2.64 -0.89
N THR A 218 -27.88 1.53 -0.36
CA THR A 218 -29.32 1.33 -0.14
C THR A 218 -29.60 0.89 1.29
N ARG A 219 -30.83 1.11 1.76
CA ARG A 219 -31.34 0.60 3.03
C ARG A 219 -32.74 0.04 2.78
N ASP A 220 -32.96 -1.21 3.16
CA ASP A 220 -34.24 -1.92 2.92
C ASP A 220 -34.70 -1.92 1.44
N GLY A 221 -33.75 -1.88 0.51
CA GLY A 221 -34.01 -1.81 -0.94
C GLY A 221 -34.28 -0.41 -1.49
N GLU A 222 -34.34 0.62 -0.65
CA GLU A 222 -34.52 2.02 -1.06
C GLU A 222 -33.17 2.75 -1.16
N PRO A 223 -32.96 3.60 -2.19
CA PRO A 223 -31.76 4.43 -2.32
C PRO A 223 -31.53 5.36 -1.12
N VAL A 224 -30.32 5.38 -0.59
CA VAL A 224 -29.92 6.36 0.44
C VAL A 224 -29.48 7.65 -0.24
N THR A 225 -30.35 8.65 -0.29
CA THR A 225 -30.05 9.98 -0.90
C THR A 225 -29.66 11.04 0.12
N ALA A 226 -29.31 10.61 1.33
CA ALA A 226 -28.97 11.48 2.45
C ALA A 226 -27.57 11.14 3.01
N LEU A 227 -26.63 10.75 2.13
CA LEU A 227 -25.24 10.58 2.52
C LEU A 227 -24.70 11.93 2.98
N GLU A 228 -24.09 11.94 4.17
CA GLU A 228 -23.51 13.13 4.78
C GLU A 228 -22.01 13.22 4.45
N PRO A 229 -21.45 14.43 4.35
CA PRO A 229 -20.02 14.63 4.21
C PRO A 229 -19.26 14.07 5.41
N TYR A 230 -18.29 13.21 5.14
CA TYR A 230 -17.33 12.69 6.10
C TYR A 230 -15.92 12.79 5.52
N LEU A 231 -15.00 13.42 6.26
CA LEU A 231 -13.62 13.65 5.79
C LEU A 231 -13.56 14.47 4.48
N GLY A 232 -14.50 15.42 4.33
CA GLY A 232 -14.61 16.25 3.13
C GLY A 232 -15.07 15.52 1.87
N ALA A 233 -15.74 14.37 1.98
CA ALA A 233 -16.33 13.65 0.85
C ALA A 233 -17.62 12.91 1.26
N PHE A 234 -18.44 12.48 0.29
CA PHE A 234 -19.64 11.66 0.59
C PHE A 234 -19.34 10.16 0.81
N GLY A 235 -18.08 9.77 0.56
CA GLY A 235 -17.55 8.48 0.95
C GLY A 235 -16.03 8.48 0.83
N HIS A 236 -15.38 7.61 1.57
CA HIS A 236 -13.94 7.46 1.56
C HIS A 236 -13.58 5.99 1.33
N LEU A 237 -12.75 5.73 0.33
CA LEU A 237 -12.41 4.37 -0.09
C LEU A 237 -10.95 4.10 0.20
N VAL A 238 -10.70 3.06 1.00
CA VAL A 238 -9.39 2.42 1.11
C VAL A 238 -9.43 1.13 0.31
N ALA A 239 -8.45 0.90 -0.56
CA ALA A 239 -8.27 -0.39 -1.19
C ALA A 239 -6.85 -0.92 -0.96
N LEU A 240 -6.77 -2.20 -0.62
CA LEU A 240 -5.53 -2.89 -0.29
C LEU A 240 -5.39 -4.14 -1.14
N ARG A 241 -4.19 -4.39 -1.69
CA ARG A 241 -3.91 -5.65 -2.39
C ARG A 241 -3.90 -6.81 -1.40
N ASP A 242 -4.58 -7.90 -1.75
CA ASP A 242 -4.56 -9.11 -0.95
C ASP A 242 -3.14 -9.70 -0.84
N GLY A 243 -2.82 -10.28 0.31
CA GLY A 243 -1.50 -10.83 0.62
C GLY A 243 -0.52 -9.83 1.24
N ASP A 244 -0.13 -8.77 0.52
CA ASP A 244 0.86 -7.80 1.01
C ASP A 244 0.28 -6.51 1.59
N LEU A 245 -1.01 -6.26 1.35
CA LEU A 245 -1.73 -5.05 1.76
C LEU A 245 -1.14 -3.78 1.17
N ALA A 246 -0.56 -3.86 -0.03
CA ALA A 246 -0.17 -2.68 -0.78
C ALA A 246 -1.35 -1.72 -0.94
N TYR A 247 -1.12 -0.43 -0.67
CA TYR A 247 -2.14 0.61 -0.74
C TYR A 247 -2.39 1.03 -2.18
N LEU A 248 -3.67 1.15 -2.58
CA LEU A 248 -4.03 1.54 -3.94
C LEU A 248 -4.17 3.04 -4.07
N HIS A 249 -3.90 3.55 -5.27
CA HIS A 249 -4.18 4.93 -5.59
C HIS A 249 -5.66 5.08 -5.93
N ILE A 250 -6.36 5.89 -5.14
CA ILE A 250 -7.78 6.17 -5.29
C ILE A 250 -8.00 7.67 -5.26
N HIS A 251 -8.89 8.15 -6.12
CA HIS A 251 -9.47 9.49 -6.07
C HIS A 251 -10.97 9.38 -6.02
N ALA A 252 -11.62 10.14 -5.14
CA ALA A 252 -13.06 10.33 -5.23
C ALA A 252 -13.39 11.18 -6.46
N ASP A 253 -14.43 10.79 -7.18
CA ASP A 253 -14.98 11.60 -8.27
C ASP A 253 -16.03 12.56 -7.71
N GLY A 254 -15.96 13.83 -8.13
CA GLY A 254 -16.93 14.86 -7.73
C GLY A 254 -16.27 16.12 -7.18
N ALA A 255 -17.09 17.11 -6.86
CA ALA A 255 -16.66 18.30 -6.14
C ALA A 255 -16.75 18.05 -4.63
N ASP A 256 -15.89 18.72 -3.87
CA ASP A 256 -15.94 18.70 -2.42
C ASP A 256 -17.34 19.16 -1.94
N PRO A 257 -17.93 18.47 -0.95
CA PRO A 257 -19.24 18.81 -0.43
C PRO A 257 -19.25 20.14 0.32
N GLU A 258 -20.35 20.88 0.19
CA GLU A 258 -20.61 22.04 1.04
C GLU A 258 -21.22 21.61 2.39
N ALA A 259 -21.01 22.43 3.43
CA ALA A 259 -21.55 22.15 4.76
C ALA A 259 -23.09 22.01 4.72
N GLY A 260 -23.59 20.86 5.17
CA GLY A 260 -25.03 20.54 5.17
C GLY A 260 -25.59 20.04 3.84
N GLN A 261 -24.75 19.90 2.81
CA GLN A 261 -25.12 19.21 1.58
C GLN A 261 -25.24 17.70 1.85
N THR A 262 -26.17 17.05 1.15
CA THR A 262 -26.27 15.58 1.11
C THR A 262 -26.17 15.08 -0.32
N ALA A 263 -25.78 13.82 -0.49
CA ALA A 263 -25.72 13.15 -1.79
C ALA A 263 -26.20 11.70 -1.72
N GLY A 264 -25.96 10.95 -2.79
CA GLY A 264 -26.31 9.54 -2.93
C GLY A 264 -27.41 9.28 -3.96
N PRO A 265 -27.72 8.00 -4.23
CA PRO A 265 -27.16 6.82 -3.55
C PRO A 265 -25.73 6.45 -3.98
N ASP A 266 -25.24 7.06 -5.06
CA ASP A 266 -23.99 6.69 -5.70
C ASP A 266 -22.81 7.54 -5.21
N VAL A 267 -21.68 6.87 -4.95
CA VAL A 267 -20.37 7.47 -4.69
C VAL A 267 -19.37 6.86 -5.67
N ALA A 268 -18.72 7.70 -6.48
CA ALA A 268 -17.82 7.26 -7.54
C ALA A 268 -16.35 7.52 -7.18
N PHE A 269 -15.49 6.62 -7.63
CA PHE A 269 -14.04 6.69 -7.44
C PHE A 269 -13.31 6.26 -8.71
N ALA A 270 -12.17 6.88 -8.98
CA ALA A 270 -11.16 6.37 -9.89
C ALA A 270 -10.10 5.59 -9.08
N ALA A 271 -9.85 4.34 -9.44
CA ALA A 271 -8.90 3.45 -8.77
C ALA A 271 -7.89 2.87 -9.77
N GLU A 272 -6.61 2.82 -9.40
CA GLU A 272 -5.56 2.21 -10.22
C GLU A 272 -4.97 0.99 -9.50
N ALA A 273 -5.26 -0.20 -10.05
CA ALA A 273 -4.68 -1.44 -9.57
C ALA A 273 -3.28 -1.63 -10.19
N PRO A 274 -2.19 -1.69 -9.42
CA PRO A 274 -0.85 -1.81 -9.99
C PRO A 274 -0.57 -3.17 -10.64
N THR A 275 -1.33 -4.21 -10.28
CA THR A 275 -1.15 -5.59 -10.73
C THR A 275 -2.49 -6.27 -10.93
N ALA A 276 -2.53 -7.38 -11.67
CA ALA A 276 -3.67 -8.28 -11.60
C ALA A 276 -3.70 -8.96 -10.23
N GLY A 277 -4.88 -9.32 -9.75
CA GLY A 277 -5.05 -10.02 -8.47
C GLY A 277 -6.18 -9.45 -7.63
N ARG A 278 -6.26 -9.91 -6.38
CA ARG A 278 -7.36 -9.57 -5.48
C ARG A 278 -7.09 -8.27 -4.72
N TYR A 279 -8.14 -7.49 -4.55
CA TYR A 279 -8.14 -6.22 -3.83
C TYR A 279 -9.29 -6.20 -2.84
N LEU A 280 -8.99 -5.73 -1.63
CA LEU A 280 -9.89 -5.59 -0.49
C LEU A 280 -10.27 -4.12 -0.38
N LEU A 281 -11.55 -3.82 -0.51
CA LEU A 281 -12.10 -2.47 -0.60
C LEU A 281 -12.92 -2.18 0.66
N TYR A 282 -12.65 -1.05 1.30
CA TYR A 282 -13.32 -0.59 2.51
C TYR A 282 -13.88 0.79 2.23
N LEU A 283 -15.20 0.88 2.07
CA LEU A 283 -15.91 2.15 1.83
C LEU A 283 -16.49 2.66 3.14
N ASP A 284 -15.96 3.77 3.62
CA ASP A 284 -16.58 4.56 4.67
C ASP A 284 -17.63 5.49 4.06
N PHE A 285 -18.84 5.50 4.64
CA PHE A 285 -19.89 6.47 4.32
C PHE A 285 -20.63 6.88 5.59
N GLN A 286 -21.21 8.08 5.60
CA GLN A 286 -21.89 8.62 6.78
C GLN A 286 -23.37 8.84 6.52
N VAL A 287 -24.21 8.40 7.47
CA VAL A 287 -25.65 8.64 7.49
C VAL A 287 -26.11 8.78 8.95
N ASP A 288 -27.01 9.72 9.22
CA ASP A 288 -27.54 9.99 10.56
C ASP A 288 -26.42 10.25 11.62
N GLY A 289 -25.33 10.89 11.18
CA GLY A 289 -24.15 11.19 11.99
C GLY A 289 -23.26 9.98 12.29
N GLN A 290 -23.56 8.79 11.77
CA GLN A 290 -22.83 7.55 12.01
C GLN A 290 -22.04 7.13 10.77
N VAL A 291 -20.77 6.77 10.98
CA VAL A 291 -19.90 6.25 9.93
C VAL A 291 -20.05 4.74 9.87
N HIS A 292 -20.22 4.22 8.65
CA HIS A 292 -20.34 2.81 8.35
C HIS A 292 -19.26 2.41 7.35
N THR A 293 -18.65 1.24 7.55
CA THR A 293 -17.62 0.71 6.65
C THR A 293 -18.13 -0.53 5.93
N ALA A 294 -18.32 -0.44 4.63
CA ALA A 294 -18.67 -1.59 3.79
C ALA A 294 -17.40 -2.27 3.26
N GLU A 295 -17.29 -3.59 3.47
CA GLU A 295 -16.16 -4.40 3.01
C GLU A 295 -16.52 -5.17 1.73
N LEU A 296 -15.82 -4.87 0.63
CA LEU A 296 -15.99 -5.52 -0.68
C LEU A 296 -14.67 -6.11 -1.16
N VAL A 297 -14.75 -7.06 -2.09
CA VAL A 297 -13.56 -7.72 -2.63
C VAL A 297 -13.70 -7.84 -4.14
N LEU A 298 -12.78 -7.21 -4.86
CA LEU A 298 -12.73 -7.22 -6.32
C LEU A 298 -11.44 -7.88 -6.80
N ASP A 299 -11.51 -8.58 -7.92
CA ASP A 299 -10.32 -9.08 -8.60
C ASP A 299 -10.03 -8.15 -9.79
N ALA A 300 -8.80 -7.64 -9.88
CA ALA A 300 -8.34 -6.92 -11.05
C ALA A 300 -7.88 -7.90 -12.13
N ALA A 301 -8.42 -7.73 -13.34
CA ALA A 301 -7.98 -8.49 -14.50
C ALA A 301 -6.56 -8.09 -14.93
N PRO A 302 -5.80 -8.98 -15.59
CA PRO A 302 -4.61 -8.60 -16.33
C PRO A 302 -4.94 -7.44 -17.29
N GLY A 303 -4.05 -6.44 -17.34
CA GLY A 303 -4.16 -5.37 -18.32
C GLY A 303 -4.10 -5.95 -19.74
N ALA A 304 -4.82 -5.33 -20.67
CA ALA A 304 -4.67 -5.69 -22.08
C ALA A 304 -3.24 -5.39 -22.54
N ASP A 305 -2.53 -6.39 -23.03
CA ASP A 305 -1.24 -6.18 -23.68
C ASP A 305 -1.47 -5.26 -24.90
N PRO A 306 -0.70 -4.17 -25.08
CA PRO A 306 -0.84 -3.30 -26.25
C PRO A 306 -0.50 -3.96 -27.59
N THR A 307 -0.26 -5.27 -27.64
CA THR A 307 0.38 -5.99 -28.75
C THR A 307 -0.41 -7.17 -29.32
N ASP A 308 -1.73 -7.22 -29.14
CA ASP A 308 -2.55 -8.17 -29.90
C ASP A 308 -3.39 -7.43 -30.97
N PRO A 309 -2.82 -7.14 -32.16
CA PRO A 309 -3.65 -6.76 -33.29
C PRO A 309 -4.44 -8.00 -33.70
N GLU A 310 -5.75 -7.92 -33.50
CA GLU A 310 -6.75 -8.88 -33.93
C GLU A 310 -6.35 -9.62 -35.21
N GLY A 311 -6.47 -10.95 -35.15
CA GLY A 311 -6.36 -11.85 -36.28
C GLY A 311 -7.34 -11.46 -37.40
N GLY A 312 -6.86 -10.61 -38.31
CA GLY A 312 -7.50 -10.30 -39.56
C GLY A 312 -7.36 -11.49 -40.51
N THR A 313 -8.43 -12.27 -40.62
CA THR A 313 -8.64 -13.24 -41.68
C THR A 313 -8.50 -12.55 -43.04
N HIS A 314 -7.44 -12.85 -43.79
CA HIS A 314 -7.35 -12.47 -45.20
C HIS A 314 -8.18 -13.45 -46.04
N PRO A 315 -9.19 -12.98 -46.79
CA PRO A 315 -9.85 -13.79 -47.81
C PRO A 315 -8.95 -13.94 -49.04
N GLU A 316 -9.11 -15.06 -49.74
CA GLU A 316 -8.45 -15.41 -50.99
C GLU A 316 -8.58 -14.34 -52.08
N GLY A 317 -7.59 -14.28 -52.98
CA GLY A 317 -7.77 -13.60 -54.27
C GLY A 317 -6.53 -13.46 -55.15
N HIS A 318 -6.35 -14.45 -56.04
CA HIS A 318 -5.53 -14.53 -57.28
C HIS A 318 -4.12 -15.11 -57.23
#